data_AF-A0A3M1DLW6-F1
#
_entry.id   AF-A0A3M1DLW6-F1
#
_cell.length_a   1.000
_cell.length_b   1.000
_cell.length_c   1.000
_cell.angle_alpha   90.00
_cell.angle_beta   90.00
_cell.angle_gamma   90.00
#
_symmetry.space_group_name_H-M   'P 1'
#
loop_
_entity.id
_entity.type
_entity.pdbx_description
1 polymer ?
#
loop_
_entity_poly.entity_id
_entity_poly.type
_entity_poly.pdbx_seq_one_letter_code
_entity_poly.pdbx_strand_id
1 'polypeptide(L)'
;MSGLNPAQRDAVRYVDGPLLVLAGAGSGKTRVITHKIAHLIRNQGLEPARITAVTFTNKAAREMRQRVAELCGERDSGSPRISTFHT
;
A
#
# COMPACT_ATOMS: atom_id res chain seq x y z
N MET A 1 8.90 -6.48 5.51
CA MET A 1 7.91 -7.13 6.40
C MET A 1 8.24 -7.02 7.90
N SER A 2 9.40 -6.43 8.28
CA SER A 2 9.72 -6.18 9.70
C SER A 2 8.69 -5.27 10.38
N GLY A 3 8.33 -5.60 11.62
CA GLY A 3 7.48 -4.83 12.50
C GLY A 3 5.96 -4.86 12.22
N LEU A 4 5.49 -5.66 11.26
CA LEU A 4 4.06 -5.97 11.11
C LEU A 4 3.66 -7.11 12.06
N ASN A 5 2.50 -7.02 12.70
CA ASN A 5 1.94 -8.14 13.46
C ASN A 5 1.43 -9.27 12.51
N PRO A 6 1.06 -10.46 13.01
CA PRO A 6 0.59 -11.57 12.16
C PRO A 6 -0.56 -11.17 11.22
N ALA A 7 -1.66 -10.64 11.74
CA ALA A 7 -2.82 -10.26 10.94
C ALA A 7 -2.51 -9.20 9.86
N GLN A 8 -1.64 -8.23 10.18
CA GLN A 8 -1.17 -7.24 9.21
C GLN A 8 -0.34 -7.89 8.10
N ARG A 9 0.52 -8.87 8.44
CA ARG A 9 1.30 -9.61 7.44
C ARG A 9 0.40 -10.43 6.53
N ASP A 10 -0.63 -11.05 7.09
CA ASP A 10 -1.59 -11.86 6.32
C ASP A 10 -2.35 -10.97 5.34
N ALA A 11 -2.84 -9.81 5.78
CA ALA A 11 -3.47 -8.81 4.91
C ALA A 11 -2.52 -8.30 3.80
N VAL A 12 -1.23 -8.14 4.09
CA VAL A 12 -0.23 -7.75 3.09
C VAL A 12 0.01 -8.88 2.07
N ARG A 13 0.05 -10.14 2.51
CA ARG A 13 0.39 -11.30 1.66
C ARG A 13 -0.76 -11.81 0.78
N TYR A 14 -2.01 -11.64 1.20
CA TYR A 14 -3.16 -12.18 0.48
C TYR A 14 -3.36 -11.54 -0.91
N VAL A 15 -3.21 -12.26 -2.01
CA VAL A 15 -3.28 -11.68 -3.37
C VAL A 15 -4.25 -12.41 -4.31
N ASP A 16 -5.03 -13.35 -3.79
CA ASP A 16 -5.81 -14.30 -4.59
C ASP A 16 -7.23 -13.80 -4.93
N GLY A 17 -7.59 -12.57 -4.54
CA GLY A 17 -8.91 -12.00 -4.84
C GLY A 17 -9.31 -10.79 -3.99
N PRO A 18 -10.62 -10.51 -3.88
CA PRO A 18 -11.13 -9.45 -3.01
C PRO A 18 -10.78 -9.68 -1.54
N LEU A 19 -10.44 -8.62 -0.82
CA LEU A 19 -10.12 -8.64 0.61
C LEU A 19 -10.73 -7.43 1.32
N LEU A 20 -11.44 -7.68 2.43
CA LEU A 20 -11.86 -6.65 3.38
C LEU A 20 -11.05 -6.78 4.67
N VAL A 21 -10.36 -5.70 5.07
CA VAL A 21 -9.61 -5.65 6.32
C VAL A 21 -10.36 -4.78 7.33
N LEU A 22 -10.91 -5.39 8.37
CA LEU A 22 -11.55 -4.68 9.48
C LEU A 22 -10.49 -4.15 10.44
N ALA A 23 -10.49 -2.84 10.70
CA ALA A 23 -9.38 -2.18 11.38
C ALA A 23 -9.81 -0.97 12.24
N GLY A 24 -9.65 -1.09 13.55
CA GLY A 24 -9.91 -0.03 14.53
C GLY A 24 -8.96 1.17 14.43
N ALA A 25 -9.19 2.19 15.25
CA ALA A 25 -8.25 3.30 15.42
C ALA A 25 -6.88 2.79 15.89
N GLY A 26 -5.77 3.41 15.43
CA GLY A 26 -4.41 3.02 15.84
C GLY A 26 -3.90 1.66 15.34
N SER A 27 -4.70 0.86 14.65
CA SER A 27 -4.32 -0.51 14.24
C SER A 27 -3.30 -0.62 13.10
N GLY A 28 -2.79 0.50 12.59
CA GLY A 28 -1.81 0.52 11.51
C GLY A 28 -2.38 0.39 10.09
N LYS A 29 -3.64 0.79 9.84
CA LYS A 29 -4.28 0.77 8.50
C LYS A 29 -3.38 1.25 7.36
N THR A 30 -2.87 2.48 7.48
CA THR A 30 -2.00 3.08 6.46
C THR A 30 -0.74 2.25 6.25
N ARG A 31 -0.17 1.69 7.33
CA ARG A 31 1.02 0.83 7.26
C ARG A 31 0.72 -0.45 6.46
N VAL A 32 -0.41 -1.09 6.69
CA VAL A 32 -0.83 -2.28 5.92
C VAL A 32 -0.95 -1.93 4.44
N ILE A 33 -1.63 -0.83 4.09
CA ILE A 33 -1.85 -0.45 2.69
C ILE A 33 -0.52 -0.12 2.00
N THR A 34 0.37 0.65 2.61
CA THR A 34 1.67 0.99 1.97
C THR A 34 2.58 -0.22 1.82
N HIS A 35 2.62 -1.11 2.82
CA HIS A 35 3.36 -2.37 2.70
C HIS A 35 2.73 -3.32 1.67
N LYS A 36 1.40 -3.31 1.50
CA LYS A 36 0.71 -4.09 0.46
C LYS A 36 1.14 -3.64 -0.92
N ILE A 37 1.12 -2.34 -1.19
CA ILE A 37 1.55 -1.79 -2.48
C ILE A 37 3.01 -2.18 -2.76
N ALA A 38 3.90 -2.00 -1.79
CA ALA A 38 5.30 -2.39 -1.94
C ALA A 38 5.48 -3.90 -2.14
N HIS A 39 4.67 -4.74 -1.50
CA HIS A 39 4.68 -6.19 -1.69
C HIS A 39 4.22 -6.59 -3.09
N LEU A 40 3.15 -5.98 -3.60
CA LEU A 40 2.67 -6.21 -4.97
C LEU A 40 3.74 -5.87 -6.01
N ILE A 41 4.47 -4.76 -5.82
CA ILE A 41 5.54 -4.36 -6.73
C ILE A 41 6.74 -5.30 -6.59
N ARG A 42 7.31 -5.42 -5.39
CA ARG A 42 8.61 -6.06 -5.19
C ARG A 42 8.59 -7.59 -5.15
N ASN A 43 7.50 -8.17 -4.64
CA ASN A 43 7.41 -9.63 -4.45
C ASN A 43 6.52 -10.30 -5.48
N GLN A 44 5.48 -9.61 -5.95
CA GLN A 44 4.57 -10.16 -6.97
C GLN A 44 4.89 -9.67 -8.39
N GLY A 45 5.81 -8.70 -8.53
CA GLY A 45 6.27 -8.21 -9.84
C GLY A 45 5.22 -7.40 -10.60
N LEU A 46 4.22 -6.84 -9.91
CA LEU A 46 3.23 -5.97 -10.56
C LEU A 46 3.88 -4.64 -10.94
N GLU A 47 3.68 -4.23 -12.19
CA GLU A 47 4.06 -2.89 -12.65
C GLU A 47 3.37 -1.82 -11.79
N PRO A 48 4.09 -0.84 -11.24
CA PRO A 48 3.51 0.19 -10.38
C PRO A 48 2.28 0.88 -10.99
N ALA A 49 2.31 1.14 -12.30
CA ALA A 49 1.22 1.78 -13.04
C ALA A 49 -0.11 1.00 -13.02
N ARG A 50 -0.10 -0.30 -12.70
CA ARG A 50 -1.31 -1.14 -12.58
C ARG A 50 -1.94 -1.08 -11.19
N ILE A 51 -1.34 -0.37 -10.24
CA ILE A 51 -1.80 -0.29 -8.86
C ILE A 51 -2.42 1.08 -8.62
N THR A 52 -3.68 1.09 -8.18
CA THR A 52 -4.37 2.30 -7.73
C THR A 52 -4.71 2.19 -6.25
N ALA A 53 -4.42 3.24 -5.47
CA ALA A 53 -4.85 3.38 -4.10
C ALA A 53 -5.58 4.72 -3.92
N VAL A 54 -6.75 4.67 -3.29
CA VAL A 54 -7.61 5.83 -3.12
C VAL A 54 -7.83 6.11 -1.63
N THR A 55 -7.84 7.38 -1.26
CA THR A 55 -8.13 7.84 0.10
C THR A 55 -8.99 9.09 0.08
N PHE A 56 -9.49 9.55 1.23
CA PHE A 56 -10.39 10.70 1.29
C PHE A 56 -9.67 12.04 1.35
N THR A 57 -8.42 12.09 1.83
CA THR A 57 -7.72 13.36 2.03
C THR A 57 -6.44 13.45 1.21
N ASN A 58 -6.17 14.64 0.69
CA ASN A 58 -4.92 14.93 -0.02
C ASN A 58 -3.69 14.71 0.87
N LYS A 59 -3.82 14.97 2.17
CA LYS A 59 -2.75 14.71 3.15
C LYS A 59 -2.41 13.22 3.21
N ALA A 60 -3.41 12.36 3.36
CA ALA A 60 -3.18 10.91 3.39
C ALA A 60 -2.60 10.40 2.06
N ALA A 61 -3.06 10.92 0.92
CA ALA A 61 -2.54 10.54 -0.39
C ALA A 61 -1.04 10.88 -0.51
N ARG A 62 -0.62 12.08 -0.09
CA ARG A 62 0.79 12.49 -0.08
C ARG A 62 1.63 11.62 0.86
N GLU A 63 1.18 11.40 2.08
CA GLU A 63 1.88 10.55 3.06
C GLU A 63 2.04 9.10 2.56
N MET A 64 1.01 8.56 1.92
CA MET A 64 1.07 7.21 1.32
C MET A 64 2.08 7.14 0.17
N ARG A 65 2.11 8.15 -0.72
CA ARG A 65 3.11 8.21 -1.82
C ARG A 65 4.53 8.20 -1.28
N GLN A 66 4.81 9.04 -0.29
CA GLN A 66 6.14 9.13 0.33
C GLN A 66 6.55 7.77 0.93
N ARG A 67 5.68 7.15 1.74
CA ARG A 67 5.97 5.85 2.37
C ARG A 67 6.16 4.73 1.36
N VAL A 68 5.39 4.71 0.27
CA VAL A 68 5.56 3.71 -0.78
C VAL A 68 6.89 3.91 -1.49
N ALA A 69 7.27 5.14 -1.82
CA ALA A 69 8.57 5.45 -2.42
C ALA A 69 9.73 4.98 -1.53
N GLU A 70 9.67 5.24 -0.22
CA GLU A 70 10.67 4.78 0.76
C GLU A 70 10.76 3.23 0.83
N LEU A 71 9.64 2.52 0.68
CA LEU A 71 9.60 1.05 0.74
C LEU A 71 10.08 0.36 -0.55
N CYS A 72 9.86 1.01 -1.70
CA CYS A 72 10.25 0.51 -3.03
C CYS A 72 11.70 0.85 -3.39
N GLY A 73 12.18 2.03 -2.99
CA GLY A 73 13.50 2.54 -3.37
C GLY A 73 13.52 3.11 -4.80
N GLU A 74 14.68 3.64 -5.21
CA GLU A 74 14.84 4.40 -6.48
C GLU A 74 14.83 3.55 -7.76
N ARG A 75 14.79 2.21 -7.65
CA ARG A 75 15.02 1.29 -8.78
C ARG A 75 13.76 0.89 -9.54
N ASP A 76 12.57 1.23 -9.05
CA ASP A 76 11.32 0.84 -9.70
C ASP A 76 10.91 1.90 -10.74
N SER A 77 10.82 1.48 -12.00
CA SER A 77 10.37 2.32 -13.12
C SER A 77 8.88 2.61 -13.00
N GLY A 78 8.55 3.81 -12.51
CA GLY A 78 7.18 4.33 -12.41
C GLY A 78 6.65 4.41 -10.98
N SER A 79 5.50 5.06 -10.79
CA SER A 79 4.85 5.19 -9.49
C SER A 79 3.41 4.70 -9.54
N PRO A 80 2.90 4.08 -8.46
CA PRO A 80 1.49 3.71 -8.39
C PRO A 80 0.62 4.95 -8.33
N ARG A 81 -0.60 4.86 -8.90
CA ARG A 81 -1.58 5.93 -8.78
C ARG A 81 -2.12 5.94 -7.36
N ILE A 82 -1.72 6.95 -6.58
CA ILE A 82 -2.25 7.19 -5.25
C ILE A 82 -2.96 8.54 -5.30
N SER A 83 -4.27 8.61 -5.05
CA SER A 83 -5.03 9.87 -5.17
C SER A 83 -6.23 9.92 -4.21
N THR A 84 -6.97 11.02 -4.26
CA THR A 84 -8.32 11.06 -3.65
C THR A 84 -9.38 10.65 -4.64
N PHE A 85 -10.59 10.33 -4.17
CA PHE A 85 -11.71 9.94 -5.03
C PHE A 85 -12.04 10.94 -6.15
N HIS A 86 -11.77 12.23 -5.93
CA HIS A 86 -12.12 13.30 -6.87
C HIS A 86 -10.96 13.71 -7.80
N THR A 87 -9.85 12.96 -7.78
CA THR A 87 -8.59 13.29 -8.48
C THR A 87 -8.01 12.09 -9.23
#